data_AF-A0A2D6N5U8-F1
#
_entry.id   AF-A0A2D6N5U8-F1
#
_cell.length_a   1.000
_cell.length_b   1.000
_cell.length_c   1.000
_cell.angle_alpha   90.00
_cell.angle_beta   90.00
_cell.angle_gamma   90.00
#
_symmetry.space_group_name_H-M   'P 1'
#
loop_
_entity.id
_entity.type
_entity.pdbx_description
1 polymer ?
#
loop_
_entity_poly.entity_id
_entity_poly.type
_entity_poly.pdbx_seq_one_letter_code
_entity_poly.pdbx_strand_id
1 'polypeptide(L)'
;MKRATTVVDEEYSHKEPHTGTSRDALEYALAEAQVALEGLVTHAAHARHSRNRQAESSLVTGVRATGARVSALTSTLHRMPLLEHDLAESSVVFEGLVGQFSRARHEGRPDAEAAIGAAMQVAAEQVQAISATLHKPRA
;
A
#
# COMPACT_ATOMS: atom_id res chain seq x y z
N MET A 1 44.10 -29.06 15.80
CA MET A 1 44.38 -28.17 14.65
C MET A 1 43.05 -27.82 13.98
N LYS A 2 42.74 -26.53 13.91
CA LYS A 2 41.53 -25.97 13.28
C LYS A 2 41.69 -26.02 11.76
N ARG A 3 40.65 -26.42 11.01
CA ARG A 3 40.33 -25.84 9.70
C ARG A 3 38.82 -25.72 9.56
N ALA A 4 38.40 -24.47 9.47
CA ALA A 4 37.06 -24.03 9.17
C ALA A 4 36.70 -24.46 7.74
N THR A 5 35.54 -25.08 7.58
CA THR A 5 34.90 -25.20 6.27
C THR A 5 33.84 -24.12 6.22
N THR A 6 34.06 -23.21 5.29
CA THR A 6 33.29 -22.02 4.96
C THR A 6 31.81 -22.36 4.79
N VAL A 7 30.98 -21.65 5.57
CA VAL A 7 29.55 -21.49 5.33
C VAL A 7 29.43 -20.76 3.99
N VAL A 8 28.94 -21.44 2.96
CA VAL A 8 28.44 -20.74 1.77
C VAL A 8 27.04 -20.29 2.17
N ASP A 9 26.96 -19.00 2.50
CA ASP A 9 25.74 -18.20 2.46
C ASP A 9 25.14 -18.33 1.06
N GLU A 10 24.34 -19.37 0.84
CA GLU A 10 23.18 -19.23 -0.03
C GLU A 10 22.13 -18.50 0.80
N GLU A 11 22.31 -17.18 0.88
CA GLU A 11 21.23 -16.23 1.10
C GLU A 11 20.28 -16.38 -0.10
N TYR A 12 19.53 -17.48 -0.12
CA TYR A 12 18.21 -17.51 -0.73
C TYR A 12 17.42 -16.47 0.05
N SER A 13 17.57 -15.22 -0.39
CA SER A 13 16.62 -14.16 -0.18
C SER A 13 15.29 -14.72 -0.69
N HIS A 14 14.57 -15.41 0.20
CA HIS A 14 13.15 -15.49 0.13
C HIS A 14 12.70 -14.04 0.08
N LYS A 15 12.55 -13.50 -1.13
CA LYS A 15 11.58 -12.47 -1.40
C LYS A 15 10.27 -13.07 -0.93
N GLU A 16 9.96 -12.83 0.34
CA GLU A 16 8.63 -13.03 0.85
C GLU A 16 7.68 -12.44 -0.18
N PRO A 17 6.62 -13.16 -0.57
CA PRO A 17 5.64 -12.57 -1.45
C PRO A 17 5.18 -11.29 -0.75
N HIS A 18 5.42 -10.13 -1.36
CA HIS A 18 4.98 -8.83 -0.89
C HIS A 18 3.46 -8.87 -0.76
N THR A 19 2.98 -9.40 0.36
CA THR A 19 1.58 -9.64 0.70
C THR A 19 1.04 -8.48 1.53
N GLY A 20 1.89 -7.50 1.87
CA GLY A 20 1.50 -6.15 2.25
C GLY A 20 1.59 -5.21 1.06
N THR A 21 0.58 -4.35 0.89
CA THR A 21 0.57 -3.27 -0.11
C THR A 21 1.55 -2.17 0.31
N SER A 22 2.86 -2.42 0.16
CA SER A 22 3.86 -1.38 0.41
C SER A 22 3.85 -0.37 -0.73
N ARG A 23 4.18 0.88 -0.40
CA ARG A 23 4.38 1.96 -1.37
C ARG A 23 5.29 1.51 -2.51
N ASP A 24 6.39 0.83 -2.19
CA ASP A 24 7.35 0.29 -3.16
C ASP A 24 6.70 -0.68 -4.15
N ALA A 25 5.79 -1.55 -3.69
CA ALA A 25 5.09 -2.48 -4.57
C ALA A 25 4.14 -1.76 -5.54
N LEU A 26 3.50 -0.67 -5.10
CA LEU A 26 2.66 0.17 -5.94
C LEU A 26 3.46 1.00 -6.93
N GLU A 27 4.61 1.54 -6.51
CA GLU A 27 5.55 2.26 -7.39
C GLU A 27 6.13 1.33 -8.47
N TYR A 28 6.51 0.11 -8.08
CA TYR A 28 6.96 -0.93 -9.02
C TYR A 28 5.85 -1.32 -10.02
N ALA A 29 4.62 -1.57 -9.53
CA ALA A 29 3.48 -1.89 -10.40
C ALA A 29 3.11 -0.73 -11.35
N LEU A 30 3.27 0.52 -10.89
CA LEU A 30 3.07 1.71 -11.73
C LEU A 30 4.11 1.77 -12.86
N ALA A 31 5.38 1.55 -12.53
CA ALA A 31 6.46 1.51 -13.51
C ALA A 31 6.22 0.40 -14.57
N GLU A 32 5.86 -0.81 -14.15
CA GLU A 32 5.52 -1.90 -15.08
C GLU A 32 4.34 -1.53 -15.99
N ALA A 33 3.29 -0.91 -15.44
CA ALA A 33 2.11 -0.51 -16.21
C ALA A 33 2.44 0.61 -17.22
N GLN A 34 3.33 1.55 -16.87
CA GLN A 34 3.80 2.61 -17.77
C GLN A 34 4.60 2.02 -18.94
N VAL A 35 5.55 1.12 -18.67
CA VAL A 35 6.32 0.43 -19.72
C VAL A 35 5.40 -0.37 -20.65
N ALA A 36 4.43 -1.10 -20.09
CA ALA A 36 3.46 -1.84 -20.88
C ALA A 36 2.60 -0.91 -21.76
N LEU A 37 2.21 0.25 -21.25
CA LEU A 37 1.45 1.25 -22.00
C LEU A 37 2.24 1.79 -23.19
N GLU A 38 3.51 2.15 -23.00
CA GLU A 38 4.41 2.61 -24.07
C GLU A 38 4.57 1.56 -25.17
N GLY A 39 4.76 0.29 -24.79
CA GLY A 39 4.83 -0.82 -25.72
C GLY A 39 3.54 -1.00 -26.52
N LEU A 40 2.38 -0.93 -25.87
CA LEU A 40 1.07 -1.06 -26.53
C LEU A 40 0.80 0.08 -27.50
N VAL A 41 1.14 1.32 -27.13
CA VAL A 41 1.01 2.50 -28.01
C VAL A 41 1.89 2.35 -29.25
N THR A 42 3.14 1.89 -29.07
CA THR A 42 4.08 1.65 -30.16
C THR A 42 3.56 0.58 -31.13
N HIS A 43 3.08 -0.55 -30.60
CA HIS A 43 2.49 -1.61 -31.43
C HIS A 43 1.21 -1.15 -32.13
N ALA A 44 0.35 -0.36 -31.47
CA ALA A 44 -0.87 0.17 -32.07
C ALA A 44 -0.53 1.10 -33.26
N ALA A 45 0.47 1.95 -33.11
CA ALA A 45 0.96 2.81 -34.20
C ALA A 45 1.51 1.98 -35.37
N HIS A 46 2.21 0.89 -35.10
CA HIS A 46 2.70 -0.03 -36.13
C HIS A 46 1.55 -0.78 -36.85
N ALA A 47 0.55 -1.26 -36.11
CA ALA A 47 -0.64 -1.88 -36.66
C ALA A 47 -1.42 -0.91 -37.57
N ARG A 48 -1.53 0.35 -37.16
CA ARG A 48 -2.12 1.42 -37.97
C ARG A 48 -1.34 1.65 -39.26
N HIS A 49 -0.01 1.74 -39.19
CA HIS A 49 0.84 1.95 -40.35
C HIS A 49 0.75 0.79 -41.36
N SER A 50 0.74 -0.45 -40.87
CA SER A 50 0.55 -1.66 -41.68
C SER A 50 -0.90 -1.87 -42.15
N ARG A 51 -1.82 -0.97 -41.82
CA ARG A 51 -3.26 -1.03 -42.13
C ARG A 51 -3.95 -2.28 -41.56
N ASN A 52 -3.39 -2.89 -40.51
CA ASN A 52 -3.98 -4.02 -39.81
C ASN A 52 -5.00 -3.53 -38.76
N ARG A 53 -6.23 -3.24 -39.21
CA ARG A 53 -7.29 -2.67 -38.36
C ARG A 53 -7.70 -3.57 -37.18
N GLN A 54 -7.66 -4.90 -37.36
CA GLN A 54 -8.02 -5.83 -36.29
C GLN A 54 -6.99 -5.78 -35.15
N ALA A 55 -5.70 -5.84 -35.50
CA ALA A 55 -4.64 -5.70 -34.51
C ALA A 55 -4.65 -4.31 -33.85
N GLU A 56 -4.86 -3.24 -34.63
CA GLU A 56 -4.97 -1.87 -34.11
C GLU A 56 -6.10 -1.76 -33.08
N SER A 57 -7.29 -2.29 -33.36
CA SER A 57 -8.44 -2.24 -32.45
C SER A 57 -8.17 -2.96 -31.13
N SER A 58 -7.57 -4.16 -31.18
CA SER A 58 -7.21 -4.92 -29.97
C SER A 58 -6.15 -4.19 -29.15
N LEU A 59 -5.13 -3.61 -29.79
CA LEU A 59 -4.07 -2.88 -29.11
C LEU A 59 -4.58 -1.57 -28.49
N VAL A 60 -5.44 -0.82 -29.18
CA VAL A 60 -6.08 0.38 -28.61
C VAL A 60 -6.94 0.04 -27.39
N THR A 61 -7.60 -1.13 -27.40
CA THR A 61 -8.35 -1.62 -26.22
C THR A 61 -7.39 -1.89 -25.05
N GLY A 62 -6.24 -2.52 -25.32
CA GLY A 62 -5.16 -2.69 -24.36
C GLY A 62 -4.62 -1.36 -23.81
N VAL A 63 -4.35 -0.39 -24.69
CA VAL A 63 -3.91 0.97 -24.29
C VAL A 63 -4.89 1.62 -23.33
N ARG A 64 -6.20 1.52 -23.58
CA ARG A 64 -7.22 2.07 -22.68
C ARG A 64 -7.24 1.36 -21.33
N ALA A 65 -7.20 0.04 -21.32
CA ALA A 65 -7.21 -0.75 -20.09
C ALA A 65 -5.96 -0.49 -19.24
N THR A 66 -4.78 -0.50 -19.85
CA THR A 66 -3.52 -0.22 -19.16
C THR A 66 -3.44 1.24 -18.72
N GLY A 67 -3.95 2.19 -19.51
CA GLY A 67 -4.05 3.59 -19.14
C GLY A 67 -4.93 3.81 -17.90
N ALA A 68 -6.08 3.14 -17.82
CA ALA A 68 -6.93 3.17 -16.63
C ALA A 68 -6.23 2.60 -15.40
N ARG A 69 -5.46 1.50 -15.57
CA ARG A 69 -4.64 0.92 -14.50
C ARG A 69 -3.57 1.89 -14.00
N VAL A 70 -2.86 2.56 -14.91
CA VAL A 70 -1.88 3.62 -14.55
C VAL A 70 -2.55 4.72 -13.74
N SER A 71 -3.70 5.25 -14.20
CA SER A 71 -4.43 6.29 -13.47
C SER A 71 -4.88 5.84 -12.07
N ALA A 72 -5.34 4.60 -11.92
CA ALA A 72 -5.72 4.05 -10.63
C ALA A 72 -4.52 3.93 -9.67
N LEU A 73 -3.40 3.39 -10.14
CA LEU A 73 -2.16 3.26 -9.35
C LEU A 73 -1.61 4.62 -8.93
N THR A 74 -1.56 5.59 -9.85
CA THR A 74 -1.14 6.96 -9.53
C THR A 74 -2.05 7.60 -8.49
N SER A 75 -3.38 7.44 -8.61
CA SER A 75 -4.32 7.97 -7.62
C SER A 75 -4.14 7.33 -6.25
N THR A 76 -3.84 6.04 -6.17
CA THR A 76 -3.58 5.35 -4.90
C THR A 76 -2.30 5.88 -4.26
N LEU A 77 -1.20 5.93 -5.02
CA LEU A 77 0.08 6.47 -4.54
C LEU A 77 -0.03 7.92 -4.07
N HIS A 78 -0.82 8.75 -4.77
CA HIS A 78 -1.02 10.14 -4.37
C HIS A 78 -1.75 10.29 -3.03
N ARG A 79 -2.63 9.35 -2.68
CA ARG A 79 -3.42 9.38 -1.43
C ARG A 79 -2.71 8.70 -0.26
N MET A 80 -1.70 7.87 -0.51
CA MET A 80 -0.96 7.16 0.54
C MET A 80 -0.34 8.09 1.59
N PRO A 81 0.38 9.17 1.24
CA PRO A 81 0.99 10.04 2.26
C PRO A 81 -0.02 10.67 3.21
N LEU A 82 -1.23 10.98 2.73
CA LEU A 82 -2.31 11.50 3.57
C LEU A 82 -2.81 10.43 4.54
N LEU A 83 -3.03 9.21 4.05
CA LEU A 83 -3.47 8.09 4.89
C LEU A 83 -2.39 7.68 5.91
N GLU A 84 -1.11 7.71 5.53
CA GLU A 84 0.03 7.47 6.42
C GLU A 84 0.11 8.56 7.51
N HIS A 85 -0.11 9.82 7.14
CA HIS A 85 -0.18 10.93 8.09
C HIS A 85 -1.35 10.79 9.06
N ASP A 86 -2.56 10.53 8.56
CA ASP A 86 -3.77 10.33 9.38
C ASP A 86 -3.59 9.15 10.35
N LEU A 87 -2.94 8.07 9.90
CA LEU A 87 -2.61 6.91 10.73
C LEU A 87 -1.62 7.28 11.85
N ALA A 88 -0.58 8.04 11.53
CA ALA A 88 0.40 8.49 12.50
C ALA A 88 -0.24 9.40 13.57
N GLU A 89 -1.04 10.38 13.14
CA GLU A 89 -1.76 11.26 14.06
C GLU A 89 -2.73 10.48 14.97
N SER A 90 -3.53 9.58 14.39
CA SER A 90 -4.45 8.73 15.14
C SER A 90 -3.73 7.81 16.14
N SER A 91 -2.54 7.32 15.78
CA SER A 91 -1.72 6.49 16.66
C SER A 91 -1.18 7.28 17.85
N VAL A 92 -0.71 8.51 17.63
CA VAL A 92 -0.26 9.42 18.71
C VAL A 92 -1.41 9.74 19.67
N VAL A 93 -2.61 10.01 19.14
CA VAL A 93 -3.81 10.23 19.97
C VAL A 93 -4.12 8.99 20.81
N PHE A 94 -4.11 7.79 20.20
CA PHE A 94 -4.35 6.54 20.91
C PHE A 94 -3.33 6.31 22.03
N GLU A 95 -2.03 6.50 21.76
CA GLU A 95 -0.97 6.41 22.78
C GLU A 95 -1.18 7.40 23.93
N GLY A 96 -1.58 8.64 23.61
CA GLY A 96 -1.94 9.65 24.60
C GLY A 96 -3.08 9.19 25.52
N LEU A 97 -4.12 8.57 24.95
CA LEU A 97 -5.25 8.03 25.70
C LEU A 97 -4.84 6.85 26.60
N VAL A 98 -3.95 5.96 26.14
CA VAL A 98 -3.39 4.87 26.97
C VAL A 98 -2.69 5.43 28.22
N GLY A 99 -1.92 6.51 28.05
CA GLY A 99 -1.27 7.19 29.16
C GLY A 99 -2.26 7.79 30.16
N GLN A 100 -3.32 8.44 29.66
CA GLN A 100 -4.39 9.00 30.50
C GLN A 100 -5.19 7.91 31.22
N PHE A 101 -5.48 6.80 30.55
CA PHE A 101 -6.18 5.65 31.13
C PHE A 101 -5.39 5.07 32.31
N SER A 102 -4.09 4.84 32.11
CA SER A 102 -3.19 4.34 33.15
C SER A 102 -3.13 5.28 34.35
N ARG A 103 -3.13 6.60 34.11
CA ARG A 103 -3.17 7.62 35.16
C ARG A 103 -4.50 7.62 35.91
N ALA A 104 -5.64 7.62 35.22
CA ALA A 104 -6.96 7.59 35.84
C ALA A 104 -7.16 6.35 36.73
N ARG A 105 -6.67 5.19 36.25
CA ARG A 105 -6.66 3.94 37.02
C ARG A 105 -5.78 4.05 38.27
N HIS A 106 -4.58 4.62 38.16
CA HIS A 106 -3.67 4.81 39.30
C HIS A 106 -4.22 5.79 40.34
N GLU A 107 -4.90 6.85 39.89
CA GLU A 107 -5.56 7.85 40.75
C GLU A 107 -6.88 7.34 41.36
N GLY A 108 -7.35 6.14 41.00
CA GLY A 108 -8.61 5.58 41.48
C GLY A 108 -9.84 6.35 40.99
N ARG A 109 -9.81 6.83 39.75
CA ARG A 109 -10.88 7.62 39.12
C ARG A 109 -11.68 6.79 38.10
N PRO A 110 -12.64 5.95 38.56
CA PRO A 110 -13.32 4.99 37.70
C PRO A 110 -14.14 5.65 36.57
N ASP A 111 -14.77 6.80 36.83
CA ASP A 111 -15.55 7.51 35.81
C ASP A 111 -14.65 8.05 34.68
N ALA A 112 -13.44 8.50 35.03
CA ALA A 112 -12.44 8.93 34.06
C ALA A 112 -11.85 7.73 33.30
N GLU A 113 -11.56 6.62 33.99
CA GLU A 113 -11.11 5.38 33.36
C GLU A 113 -12.13 4.87 32.32
N ALA A 114 -13.42 4.86 32.66
CA ALA A 114 -14.50 4.45 31.76
C ALA A 114 -14.63 5.39 30.53
N ALA A 115 -14.61 6.70 30.74
CA ALA A 115 -14.70 7.68 29.66
C ALA A 115 -13.50 7.61 28.70
N ILE A 116 -12.28 7.48 29.24
CA ILE A 116 -11.07 7.34 28.43
C ILE A 116 -11.06 6.00 27.69
N GLY A 117 -11.49 4.91 28.34
CA GLY A 117 -11.62 3.60 27.70
C GLY A 117 -12.55 3.62 26.49
N ALA A 118 -13.69 4.31 26.58
CA ALA A 118 -14.59 4.51 25.44
C ALA A 118 -13.92 5.30 24.31
N ALA A 119 -13.18 6.37 24.63
CA ALA A 119 -12.43 7.14 23.63
C ALA A 119 -11.31 6.32 22.96
N MET A 120 -10.62 5.46 23.73
CA MET A 120 -9.61 4.53 23.20
C MET A 120 -10.20 3.55 22.19
N GLN A 121 -11.41 3.04 22.46
CA GLN A 121 -12.07 2.12 21.55
C GLN A 121 -12.37 2.79 20.20
N VAL A 122 -12.91 4.02 20.21
CA VAL A 122 -13.16 4.79 18.98
C VAL A 122 -11.86 5.07 18.22
N ALA A 123 -10.80 5.48 18.92
CA ALA A 123 -9.50 5.72 18.28
C ALA A 123 -8.91 4.43 17.68
N ALA A 124 -9.05 3.28 18.36
CA ALA A 124 -8.62 1.99 17.84
C ALA A 124 -9.38 1.58 16.57
N GLU A 125 -10.69 1.78 16.53
CA GLU A 125 -11.51 1.54 15.33
C GLU A 125 -11.07 2.43 14.16
N GLN A 126 -10.71 3.69 14.45
CA GLN A 126 -10.24 4.64 13.44
C GLN A 126 -8.87 4.24 12.87
N VAL A 127 -7.92 3.87 13.73
CA VAL A 127 -6.61 3.32 13.33
C VAL A 127 -6.78 2.07 12.48
N GLN A 128 -7.66 1.15 12.86
CA GLN A 128 -7.95 -0.06 12.08
C GLN A 128 -8.55 0.27 10.71
N ALA A 129 -9.47 1.23 10.62
CA ALA A 129 -10.08 1.64 9.34
C ALA A 129 -9.06 2.26 8.37
N ILE A 130 -8.17 3.12 8.87
CA ILE A 130 -7.11 3.73 8.05
C ILE A 130 -6.10 2.67 7.63
N SER A 131 -5.66 1.83 8.55
CA SER A 131 -4.73 0.72 8.27
C SER A 131 -5.32 -0.25 7.24
N ALA A 132 -6.60 -0.61 7.36
CA ALA A 132 -7.28 -1.44 6.37
C ALA A 132 -7.33 -0.78 4.98
N THR A 133 -7.45 0.55 4.91
CA THR A 133 -7.41 1.28 3.63
C THR A 133 -6.02 1.26 3.00
N LEU A 134 -4.95 1.31 3.81
CA LEU A 134 -3.56 1.20 3.35
C LEU A 134 -3.20 -0.21 2.86
N HIS A 135 -3.73 -1.26 3.51
CA HIS A 135 -3.36 -2.66 3.24
C HIS A 135 -4.33 -3.40 2.31
N LYS A 136 -5.47 -2.81 1.96
CA LYS A 136 -6.46 -3.45 1.08
C LYS A 136 -6.31 -2.91 -0.34
N PRO A 137 -5.86 -3.72 -1.31
CA PRO A 137 -5.98 -3.33 -2.71
C PRO A 137 -7.47 -3.18 -3.01
N ARG A 138 -7.90 -2.02 -3.49
CA ARG A 138 -9.22 -1.91 -4.11
C ARG A 138 -9.20 -2.84 -5.33
N ALA A 139 -9.98 -3.91 -5.22
CA ALA A 139 -10.26 -4.88 -6.28
C ALA A 139 -10.83 -4.20 -7.53
#